data_AF-A0A349VMW6-F1
#
_entry.id   AF-A0A349VMW6-F1
#
_cell.length_a   1.000
_cell.length_b   1.000
_cell.length_c   1.000
_cell.angle_alpha   90.00
_cell.angle_beta   90.00
_cell.angle_gamma   90.00
#
_symmetry.space_group_name_H-M   'P 1'
#
loop_
_entity.id
_entity.type
_entity.pdbx_description
1 polymer ?
#
loop_
_entity_poly.entity_id
_entity_poly.type
_entity_poly.pdbx_seq_one_letter_code
_entity_poly.pdbx_strand_id
1 'polypeptide(L)'
;DDALFLGGSNDDQRIDYITNRLLSRPLTEAEKPVVKNSLADLTTWYKEHPEDAQAVISVGQSQPRHEDAVTLASWTMLTNQLMNLDEVLSK
;
A
#
# COMPACT_ATOMS: atom_id res chain seq x y z
N ASP A 1 -8.07 4.01 -10.18
CA ASP A 1 -7.22 5.22 -10.15
C ASP A 1 -7.55 6.28 -9.09
N ASP A 2 -8.76 6.38 -8.53
CA ASP A 2 -9.10 7.49 -7.58
C ASP A 2 -8.44 7.45 -6.19
N ALA A 3 -7.80 6.35 -5.78
CA ALA A 3 -7.24 6.22 -4.43
C ALA A 3 -5.98 7.08 -4.18
N LEU A 4 -5.22 7.39 -5.24
CA LEU A 4 -4.01 8.21 -5.15
C LEU A 4 -4.30 9.71 -5.04
N PHE A 5 -5.46 10.17 -5.52
CA PHE A 5 -5.82 11.59 -5.58
C PHE A 5 -6.70 12.09 -4.43
N LEU A 6 -7.49 11.22 -3.78
CA LEU A 6 -8.45 11.64 -2.73
C LEU A 6 -7.87 11.66 -1.31
N GLY A 7 -6.71 11.05 -1.06
CA GLY A 7 -6.16 10.89 0.30
C GLY A 7 -5.40 12.07 0.88
N GLY A 8 -5.42 13.24 0.23
CA GLY A 8 -4.75 14.44 0.72
C GLY A 8 -3.22 14.27 0.91
N SER A 9 -2.55 15.31 1.36
CA SER A 9 -1.09 15.36 1.53
C SER A 9 -0.55 14.57 2.74
N ASN A 10 -1.39 13.77 3.42
CA ASN A 10 -1.04 13.07 4.66
C ASN A 10 -1.17 11.55 4.49
N ASP A 11 -0.05 10.85 4.67
CA ASP A 11 0.02 9.37 4.57
C ASP A 11 -0.94 8.66 5.54
N ASP A 12 -1.22 9.25 6.71
CA ASP A 12 -2.21 8.77 7.67
C ASP A 12 -3.62 8.65 7.06
N GLN A 13 -4.08 9.68 6.34
CA GLN A 13 -5.43 9.66 5.73
C GLN A 13 -5.51 8.64 4.59
N ARG A 14 -4.41 8.44 3.86
CA ARG A 14 -4.31 7.42 2.81
C ARG A 14 -4.37 6.01 3.40
N ILE A 15 -3.64 5.78 4.50
CA ILE A 15 -3.65 4.51 5.22
C ILE A 15 -5.05 4.22 5.78
N ASP A 16 -5.69 5.19 6.45
CA ASP A 16 -7.06 5.02 6.98
C ASP A 16 -8.07 4.75 5.86
N TYR A 17 -7.99 5.45 4.73
CA TYR A 17 -8.89 5.23 3.59
C TYR A 17 -8.75 3.82 3.01
N ILE A 18 -7.52 3.37 2.80
CA ILE A 18 -7.23 2.06 2.20
C ILE A 18 -7.58 0.92 3.16
N THR A 19 -7.27 1.07 4.44
CA THR A 19 -7.57 0.05 5.46
C THR A 19 -9.06 -0.06 5.74
N ASN A 20 -9.80 1.05 5.78
CA ASN A 20 -11.26 1.01 5.88
C ASN A 20 -11.88 0.28 4.68
N ARG A 21 -11.30 0.43 3.47
CA ARG A 21 -11.81 -0.24 2.27
C ARG A 21 -11.41 -1.71 2.15
N LEU A 22 -10.23 -2.08 2.65
CA LEU A 22 -9.71 -3.45 2.61
C LEU A 22 -10.21 -4.30 3.77
N LEU A 23 -10.06 -3.79 4.99
CA LEU A 23 -10.36 -4.51 6.23
C LEU A 23 -11.79 -4.24 6.72
N SER A 24 -12.53 -3.32 6.07
CA SER A 24 -13.85 -2.85 6.53
C SER A 24 -13.87 -2.32 7.98
N ARG A 25 -12.69 -2.03 8.54
CA ARG A 25 -12.48 -1.52 9.90
C ARG A 25 -11.26 -0.61 9.94
N PRO A 26 -11.21 0.37 10.86
CA PRO A 26 -9.99 1.13 11.11
C PRO A 26 -8.91 0.24 11.72
N LEU A 27 -7.64 0.53 11.40
CA LEU A 27 -6.50 -0.11 12.06
C LEU A 27 -6.51 0.21 13.56
N THR A 28 -6.18 -0.78 14.38
CA THR A 28 -5.93 -0.56 15.81
C THR A 28 -4.63 0.22 16.02
N GLU A 29 -4.48 0.82 17.21
CA GLU A 29 -3.28 1.58 17.58
C GLU A 29 -1.99 0.73 17.53
N ALA A 30 -2.10 -0.59 17.67
CA ALA A 30 -0.98 -1.52 17.53
C ALA A 30 -0.62 -1.82 16.06
N GLU A 31 -1.60 -1.80 15.15
CA GLU A 31 -1.40 -2.11 13.74
C GLU A 31 -0.93 -0.87 12.95
N LYS A 32 -1.38 0.34 13.32
CA LYS A 32 -0.97 1.60 12.67
C LYS A 32 0.55 1.76 12.50
N PRO A 33 1.39 1.61 13.55
CA PRO A 33 2.84 1.74 13.39
C PRO A 33 3.44 0.62 12.53
N VAL A 34 2.86 -0.58 12.56
CA VAL A 34 3.31 -1.71 11.72
C VAL A 34 3.08 -1.38 10.25
N VAL A 35 1.89 -0.94 9.89
CA VAL A 35 1.52 -0.59 8.50
C VAL A 35 2.35 0.59 7.99
N LYS A 36 2.58 1.61 8.83
CA LYS A 36 3.46 2.73 8.49
C LYS A 36 4.90 2.30 8.24
N ASN A 37 5.46 1.46 9.11
CA ASN A 37 6.81 0.93 8.93
C ASN A 37 6.90 0.07 7.66
N SER A 38 5.93 -0.83 7.43
CA SER A 38 5.89 -1.63 6.20
C SER A 38 5.81 -0.76 4.95
N LEU A 39 5.03 0.33 4.95
CA LEU A 39 4.97 1.24 3.80
C LEU A 39 6.32 1.96 3.57
N ALA A 40 7.00 2.36 4.65
CA ALA A 40 8.32 3.00 4.56
C ALA A 40 9.39 2.01 4.07
N ASP A 41 9.38 0.78 4.57
CA ASP A 41 10.28 -0.30 4.16
C ASP A 41 10.07 -0.67 2.69
N LEU A 42 8.81 -0.87 2.27
CA LEU A 42 8.46 -1.16 0.87
C LEU A 42 8.89 -0.02 -0.05
N THR A 43 8.65 1.23 0.36
CA THR A 43 9.07 2.39 -0.43
C THR A 43 10.58 2.51 -0.54
N THR A 44 11.32 2.17 0.50
CA THR A 44 12.79 2.14 0.47
C THR A 44 13.28 1.02 -0.44
N TRP A 45 12.73 -0.19 -0.28
CA TRP A 45 13.04 -1.35 -1.10
C TRP A 45 12.82 -1.08 -2.60
N TYR A 46 11.68 -0.53 -2.98
CA TYR A 46 11.36 -0.23 -4.38
C TYR A 46 12.13 0.96 -4.96
N LYS A 47 12.62 1.88 -4.12
CA LYS A 47 13.57 2.89 -4.57
C LYS A 47 14.93 2.28 -4.90
N GLU A 48 15.36 1.27 -4.15
CA GLU A 48 16.59 0.54 -4.39
C GLU A 48 16.45 -0.50 -5.52
N HIS A 49 15.24 -1.04 -5.71
CA HIS A 49 14.91 -2.07 -6.70
C HIS A 49 13.75 -1.62 -7.61
N PRO A 50 13.99 -0.66 -8.51
CA PRO A 50 12.95 -0.14 -9.41
C PRO A 50 12.42 -1.21 -10.39
N GLU A 51 13.22 -2.22 -10.71
CA GLU A 51 12.83 -3.39 -11.52
C GLU A 51 11.72 -4.23 -10.86
N ASP A 52 11.79 -4.43 -9.54
CA ASP A 52 10.74 -5.13 -8.78
C ASP A 52 9.45 -4.30 -8.75
N ALA A 53 9.56 -2.97 -8.63
CA ALA A 53 8.40 -2.08 -8.72
C ALA A 53 7.74 -2.23 -10.09
N GLN A 54 8.56 -2.31 -11.15
CA GLN A 54 8.10 -2.53 -12.51
C GLN A 54 7.43 -3.89 -12.70
N ALA A 55 7.91 -4.94 -12.04
CA ALA A 55 7.27 -6.26 -12.05
C ALA A 55 5.89 -6.21 -11.38
N VAL A 56 5.77 -5.58 -10.19
CA VAL A 56 4.49 -5.48 -9.47
C VAL A 56 3.45 -4.67 -10.24
N ILE A 57 3.83 -3.52 -10.80
CA ILE A 57 2.91 -2.70 -11.60
C ILE A 57 2.58 -3.35 -12.95
N SER A 58 3.46 -4.19 -13.51
CA SER A 58 3.18 -4.91 -14.76
C SER A 58 2.20 -6.07 -14.58
N VAL A 59 2.10 -6.62 -13.36
CA VAL A 59 1.09 -7.63 -13.02
C VAL A 59 -0.29 -6.98 -12.81
N GLY A 60 -0.33 -5.72 -12.37
CA GLY A 60 -1.55 -4.92 -12.27
C GLY A 60 -1.98 -4.37 -13.63
N GLN A 61 -3.27 -4.42 -13.96
CA GLN A 61 -3.81 -3.97 -15.25
C GLN A 61 -3.73 -2.43 -15.48
N SER A 62 -3.02 -1.67 -14.64
CA SER A 62 -2.94 -0.21 -14.71
C SER A 62 -1.63 0.24 -15.34
N GLN A 63 -1.70 0.92 -16.49
CA GLN A 63 -0.54 1.58 -17.11
C GLN A 63 -0.04 2.72 -16.21
N PRO A 64 1.17 2.64 -15.63
CA PRO A 64 1.66 3.65 -14.72
C PRO A 64 2.24 4.83 -15.51
N ARG A 65 1.95 6.07 -15.08
CA ARG A 65 2.79 7.22 -15.40
C ARG A 65 4.10 7.01 -14.64
N HIS A 66 5.24 7.11 -15.34
CA HIS A 66 6.57 6.69 -14.87
C HIS A 66 7.01 7.24 -13.50
N GLU A 67 6.37 8.29 -12.98
CA GLU A 67 6.69 8.96 -11.72
C GLU A 67 6.04 8.27 -10.50
N ASP A 68 5.04 7.41 -10.70
CA ASP A 68 4.26 6.77 -9.63
C ASP A 68 4.58 5.29 -9.39
N ALA A 69 5.52 4.69 -10.14
CA ALA A 69 5.76 3.23 -10.13
C ALA A 69 6.14 2.69 -8.74
N VAL A 70 7.06 3.35 -8.05
CA VAL A 70 7.50 2.96 -6.69
C VAL A 70 6.33 3.06 -5.72
N THR A 71 5.61 4.18 -5.75
CA THR A 71 4.46 4.41 -4.88
C THR A 71 3.36 3.37 -5.14
N LEU A 72 2.99 3.15 -6.40
CA LEU A 72 2.02 2.13 -6.80
C LEU A 72 2.42 0.72 -6.35
N ALA A 73 3.68 0.33 -6.56
CA ALA A 73 4.18 -0.98 -6.13
C ALA A 73 4.14 -1.13 -4.60
N SER A 74 4.61 -0.12 -3.85
CA SER A 74 4.54 -0.09 -2.39
C SER A 74 3.11 -0.26 -1.89
N TRP A 75 2.15 0.48 -2.43
CA TRP A 75 0.74 0.39 -2.03
C TRP A 75 0.10 -0.95 -2.41
N THR A 76 0.48 -1.50 -3.56
CA THR A 76 -0.02 -2.81 -4.03
C THR A 76 0.47 -3.93 -3.11
N MET A 77 1.75 -3.94 -2.74
CA MET A 77 2.28 -4.92 -1.81
C MET A 77 1.78 -4.73 -0.39
N LEU A 78 1.67 -3.49 0.08
CA LEU A 78 1.07 -3.21 1.38
C LEU A 78 -0.36 -3.77 1.44
N THR A 79 -1.13 -3.60 0.37
CA THR A 79 -2.48 -4.16 0.25
C THR A 79 -2.49 -5.69 0.31
N ASN A 80 -1.60 -6.36 -0.43
CA ASN A 80 -1.44 -7.82 -0.33
C ASN A 80 -1.10 -8.27 1.09
N GLN A 81 -0.22 -7.54 1.78
CA GLN A 81 0.20 -7.85 3.14
C GLN A 81 -0.95 -7.65 4.14
N LEU A 82 -1.77 -6.62 3.96
CA LEU A 82 -2.99 -6.39 4.75
C LEU A 82 -4.06 -7.46 4.50
N MET A 83 -4.26 -7.90 3.26
CA MET A 83 -5.19 -9.00 2.95
C MET A 83 -4.76 -10.31 3.63
N ASN A 84 -3.47 -10.62 3.62
CA ASN A 84 -2.93 -11.78 4.35
C ASN A 84 -3.11 -11.64 5.86
N LEU A 85 -2.98 -10.41 6.40
CA LEU A 85 -3.19 -10.15 7.83
C LEU A 85 -4.66 -10.31 8.23
N ASP A 86 -5.61 -9.92 7.37
CA ASP A 86 -7.05 -10.14 7.59
C ASP A 86 -7.39 -11.63 7.65
N GLU A 87 -6.80 -12.44 6.77
CA GLU A 87 -6.99 -13.90 6.75
C GLU A 87 -6.46 -14.60 8.02
N VAL A 88 -5.40 -14.06 8.63
CA VAL A 88 -4.86 -14.59 9.90
C VAL A 88 -5.72 -14.19 11.10
N LEU A 89 -6.38 -13.03 11.06
CA LEU A 89 -7.24 -12.52 12.14
C LEU A 89 -8.67 -13.06 12.07
N SER A 90 -9.17 -13.35 10.87
CA SER A 90 -10.50 -13.94 10.64
C SER A 90 -10.40 -15.48 10.57
N LYS A 91 -10.36 -16.15 11.73
CA LYS A 91 -10.45 -17.63 11.83
C LYS A 91 -11.42 -18.09 12.91
#